data_AF-M7NLB1-F1
#
_entry.id   AF-M7NLB1-F1
#
_cell.length_a   1.000
_cell.length_b   1.000
_cell.length_c   1.000
_cell.angle_alpha   90.00
_cell.angle_beta   90.00
_cell.angle_gamma   90.00
#
_symmetry.space_group_name_H-M   'P 1'
#
loop_
_entity.id
_entity.type
_entity.pdbx_description
1 polymer ?
#
loop_
_entity_poly.entity_id
_entity_poly.type
_entity_poly.pdbx_seq_one_letter_code
_entity_poly.pdbx_strand_id
1 'polypeptide(L)'
;MVVPDARYDERFHDNPLTTGDPQVVFYAGVPVQDDQGHALGTLCVIDSRPREISEQKIASLQALAKLVNAHFELRKTKEKYSQLQHKMVQARQLVYSLSDTLEHDDATTTVPPLEREQLTHTVEKLRETFERY
;
A
#
# COMPACT_ATOMS: atom_id res chain seq x y z
N MET A 1 -5.82 -9.93 -23.15
CA MET A 1 -6.96 -10.28 -24.03
C MET A 1 -7.19 -9.15 -25.01
N VAL A 2 -7.41 -9.48 -26.28
CA VAL A 2 -7.74 -8.49 -27.34
C VAL A 2 -9.03 -8.96 -28.01
N VAL A 3 -9.96 -8.02 -28.18
CA VAL A 3 -11.25 -8.21 -28.86
C VAL A 3 -11.36 -7.09 -29.89
N PRO A 4 -11.09 -7.38 -31.18
CA PRO A 4 -11.15 -6.39 -32.25
C PRO A 4 -12.54 -5.80 -32.46
N ASP A 5 -13.58 -6.64 -32.32
CA ASP A 5 -14.99 -6.28 -32.43
C ASP A 5 -15.86 -7.18 -31.53
N ALA A 6 -16.34 -6.63 -30.42
CA ALA A 6 -17.11 -7.30 -29.40
C ALA A 6 -18.50 -7.73 -29.88
N ARG A 7 -19.02 -7.11 -30.95
CA ARG A 7 -20.35 -7.45 -31.51
C ARG A 7 -20.37 -8.83 -32.18
N TYR A 8 -19.19 -9.33 -32.55
CA TYR A 8 -19.01 -10.63 -33.18
C TYR A 8 -18.27 -11.62 -32.28
N ASP A 9 -17.87 -11.20 -31.07
CA ASP A 9 -17.20 -12.07 -30.11
C ASP A 9 -18.24 -12.79 -29.25
N GLU A 10 -18.26 -14.12 -29.28
CA GLU A 10 -19.20 -14.98 -28.53
C GLU A 10 -19.29 -14.63 -27.03
N ARG A 11 -18.23 -14.06 -26.45
CA ARG A 11 -18.18 -13.71 -25.03
C ARG A 11 -18.80 -12.34 -24.73
N PHE A 12 -18.93 -11.47 -25.73
CA PHE A 12 -19.26 -10.06 -25.54
C PHE A 12 -20.41 -9.54 -26.41
N HIS A 13 -20.89 -10.30 -27.40
CA HIS A 13 -21.91 -9.79 -28.34
C HIS A 13 -23.23 -9.40 -27.66
N ASP A 14 -23.63 -10.12 -26.61
CA ASP A 14 -24.84 -9.81 -25.83
C ASP A 14 -24.57 -8.93 -24.61
N ASN A 15 -23.33 -8.45 -24.43
CA ASN A 15 -22.99 -7.63 -23.28
C ASN A 15 -23.73 -6.28 -23.37
N PRO A 16 -24.43 -5.83 -22.31
CA PRO A 16 -25.09 -4.52 -22.28
C PRO A 16 -24.17 -3.34 -22.61
N LEU A 17 -22.88 -3.45 -22.26
CA LEU A 17 -21.89 -2.43 -22.59
C LEU A 17 -21.53 -2.40 -24.08
N THR A 18 -21.81 -3.46 -24.82
CA THR A 18 -21.58 -3.57 -26.28
C THR A 18 -22.86 -3.25 -27.07
N THR A 19 -24.02 -3.68 -26.58
CA THR A 19 -25.32 -3.50 -27.27
C THR A 19 -26.02 -2.19 -26.93
N GLY A 20 -25.75 -1.61 -25.75
CA GLY A 20 -26.25 -0.32 -25.28
C GLY A 20 -25.13 0.69 -25.07
N ASP A 21 -25.44 1.83 -24.44
CA ASP A 21 -24.45 2.84 -24.05
C ASP A 21 -23.47 2.25 -23.02
N PRO A 22 -22.13 2.38 -23.17
CA PRO A 22 -21.40 3.30 -24.05
C PRO A 22 -20.97 2.73 -25.41
N GLN A 23 -21.50 1.57 -25.82
CA GLN A 23 -21.22 0.89 -27.08
C GLN A 23 -19.74 0.50 -27.23
N VAL A 24 -19.22 -0.27 -26.28
CA VAL A 24 -17.86 -0.83 -26.31
C VAL A 24 -17.78 -1.89 -27.41
N VAL A 25 -17.10 -1.54 -28.50
CA VAL A 25 -16.90 -2.41 -29.67
C VAL A 25 -15.49 -2.98 -29.69
N PHE A 26 -14.47 -2.19 -29.37
CA PHE A 26 -13.10 -2.66 -29.26
C PHE A 26 -12.68 -2.75 -27.80
N TYR A 27 -11.94 -3.80 -27.44
CA TYR A 27 -11.33 -3.96 -26.13
C TYR A 27 -9.92 -4.55 -26.26
N ALA A 28 -8.94 -3.92 -25.62
CA ALA A 28 -7.62 -4.50 -25.40
C ALA A 28 -7.24 -4.35 -23.93
N GLY A 29 -7.13 -5.48 -23.24
CA GLY A 29 -6.83 -5.54 -21.81
C GLY A 29 -5.57 -6.35 -21.52
N VAL A 30 -4.73 -5.84 -20.65
CA VAL A 30 -3.59 -6.55 -20.07
C VAL A 30 -3.77 -6.63 -18.55
N PRO A 31 -3.38 -7.75 -17.92
CA PRO A 31 -3.48 -7.86 -16.47
C PRO A 31 -2.48 -6.92 -15.80
N VAL A 32 -2.91 -6.26 -14.72
CA VAL A 32 -2.01 -5.60 -13.76
C VAL A 32 -1.75 -6.64 -12.68
N GLN A 33 -0.50 -7.09 -12.57
CA GLN A 33 -0.11 -8.18 -11.68
C GLN A 33 0.89 -7.70 -10.63
N ASP A 34 0.81 -8.28 -9.43
CA ASP A 34 1.86 -8.13 -8.43
C ASP A 34 3.11 -8.95 -8.80
N ASP A 35 4.16 -8.84 -7.99
CA ASP A 35 5.43 -9.56 -8.20
C ASP A 35 5.30 -11.09 -8.07
N GLN A 36 4.17 -11.58 -7.55
CA GLN A 36 3.84 -13.00 -7.44
C GLN A 36 2.94 -13.50 -8.58
N GLY A 37 2.59 -12.62 -9.53
CA GLY A 37 1.74 -12.95 -10.68
C GLY A 37 0.24 -12.92 -10.40
N HIS A 38 -0.19 -12.51 -9.20
CA HIS A 38 -1.61 -12.36 -8.91
C HIS A 38 -2.19 -11.17 -9.66
N ALA A 39 -3.31 -11.37 -10.37
CA ALA A 39 -4.00 -10.29 -11.05
C ALA A 39 -4.71 -9.38 -10.05
N LEU A 40 -4.21 -8.16 -9.89
CA LEU A 40 -4.84 -7.10 -9.10
C LEU A 40 -6.00 -6.44 -9.86
N GLY A 41 -6.00 -6.57 -11.19
CA GLY A 41 -7.01 -6.03 -12.09
C GLY A 41 -6.52 -6.03 -13.53
N THR A 42 -7.10 -5.16 -14.36
CA THR A 42 -6.73 -5.03 -15.77
C THR A 42 -6.58 -3.57 -16.18
N LEU A 43 -5.50 -3.26 -16.89
CA LEU A 43 -5.39 -2.02 -17.64
C LEU A 43 -5.95 -2.28 -19.03
N CYS A 44 -6.95 -1.50 -19.44
CA CYS A 44 -7.61 -1.71 -20.71
C CYS A 44 -7.82 -0.43 -21.51
N VAL A 45 -7.91 -0.61 -22.82
CA VAL A 45 -8.32 0.40 -23.78
C VAL A 45 -9.63 -0.08 -24.40
N ILE A 46 -10.61 0.81 -24.46
CA ILE A 46 -11.91 0.58 -25.08
C ILE A 46 -12.16 1.61 -26.19
N ASP A 47 -12.92 1.23 -27.20
CA ASP A 47 -13.38 2.13 -28.26
C ASP A 47 -14.76 1.70 -28.77
N SER A 48 -15.54 2.63 -29.32
CA SER A 48 -16.83 2.34 -29.94
C SER A 48 -16.74 1.95 -31.41
N ARG A 49 -15.53 1.86 -31.95
CA ARG A 49 -15.26 1.36 -33.30
C ARG A 49 -14.34 0.14 -33.26
N PRO A 50 -14.46 -0.79 -34.22
CA PRO A 50 -13.54 -1.91 -34.32
C PRO A 50 -12.11 -1.43 -34.53
N ARG A 51 -11.13 -2.12 -33.93
CA ARG A 51 -9.72 -1.82 -34.13
C ARG A 51 -8.86 -3.06 -34.13
N GLU A 52 -7.79 -2.97 -34.89
CA GLU A 52 -6.62 -3.84 -34.73
C GLU A 52 -5.56 -3.14 -33.89
N ILE A 53 -4.85 -3.91 -33.09
CA ILE A 53 -3.76 -3.43 -32.25
C ILE A 53 -2.51 -4.22 -32.58
N SER A 54 -1.41 -3.50 -32.85
CA SER A 54 -0.12 -4.12 -33.12
C SER A 54 0.50 -4.68 -31.83
N GLU A 55 1.36 -5.68 -31.98
CA GLU A 55 2.13 -6.25 -30.86
C GLU A 55 2.92 -5.19 -30.10
N GLN A 56 3.48 -4.20 -30.81
CA GLN A 56 4.20 -3.09 -30.19
C GLN A 56 3.30 -2.27 -29.25
N LYS A 57 2.04 -2.00 -29.63
CA LYS A 57 1.08 -1.30 -28.79
C LYS A 57 0.65 -2.14 -27.59
N ILE A 58 0.50 -3.46 -27.77
CA ILE A 58 0.25 -4.39 -26.65
C ILE A 58 1.42 -4.35 -25.67
N ALA A 59 2.67 -4.38 -26.17
CA ALA A 59 3.86 -4.28 -25.34
C ALA A 59 3.92 -2.95 -24.57
N SER A 60 3.55 -1.83 -25.20
CA SER A 60 3.40 -0.54 -24.51
C SER A 60 2.34 -0.59 -23.42
N LEU A 61 1.18 -1.22 -23.67
CA LEU A 61 0.13 -1.37 -22.68
C LEU A 61 0.57 -2.23 -21.49
N GLN A 62 1.33 -3.31 -21.73
CA GLN A 62 1.95 -4.13 -20.69
C GLN A 62 2.97 -3.34 -19.87
N ALA A 63 3.78 -2.49 -20.51
CA ALA A 63 4.72 -1.61 -19.81
C ALA A 63 3.99 -0.60 -18.90
N LEU A 64 2.87 -0.04 -19.37
CA LEU A 64 2.03 0.83 -18.56
C LEU A 64 1.41 0.08 -17.37
N ALA A 65 0.95 -1.16 -17.57
CA ALA A 65 0.42 -1.98 -16.49
C ALA A 65 1.47 -2.26 -15.39
N LYS A 66 2.74 -2.48 -15.77
CA LYS A 66 3.86 -2.60 -14.83
C LYS A 66 4.10 -1.30 -14.06
N LEU A 67 4.01 -0.14 -14.72
CA LEU A 67 4.14 1.16 -14.06
C LEU A 67 3.01 1.40 -13.05
N VAL A 68 1.78 1.02 -13.39
CA VAL A 68 0.63 1.09 -12.47
C VAL A 68 0.88 0.22 -11.23
N ASN A 69 1.38 -1.01 -11.41
CA ASN A 69 1.72 -1.88 -10.28
C ASN A 69 2.81 -1.26 -9.39
N ALA A 70 3.88 -0.74 -9.99
CA ALA A 70 4.95 -0.07 -9.23
C ALA A 70 4.42 1.11 -8.40
N HIS A 71 3.44 1.85 -8.93
CA HIS A 71 2.79 2.95 -8.19
C HIS A 71 1.93 2.45 -7.03
N PHE A 72 1.22 1.33 -7.19
CA PHE A 72 0.48 0.71 -6.08
C PHE A 72 1.41 0.23 -4.97
N GLU A 73 2.50 -0.45 -5.31
CA GLU A 73 3.46 -0.93 -4.32
C GLU A 73 4.16 0.22 -3.58
N LEU A 74 4.49 1.30 -4.29
CA LEU A 74 5.03 2.50 -3.66
C LEU A 74 4.05 3.11 -2.64
N ARG A 75 2.76 3.23 -2.99
CA ARG A 75 1.72 3.76 -2.09
C ARG A 75 1.56 2.89 -0.85
N LYS A 76 1.43 1.57 -1.04
CA LYS A 76 1.31 0.59 0.04
C LYS A 76 2.50 0.63 0.99
N THR A 77 3.71 0.72 0.43
CA THR A 77 4.95 0.84 1.20
C THR A 77 4.98 2.13 2.00
N LYS A 78 4.62 3.27 1.38
CA LYS A 78 4.54 4.56 2.05
C LYS A 78 3.54 4.57 3.21
N GLU A 79 2.36 3.98 3.02
CA GLU A 79 1.36 3.84 4.08
C GLU A 79 1.88 2.99 5.25
N LYS A 80 2.53 1.87 4.95
CA LYS A 80 3.16 1.01 5.97
C LYS A 80 4.24 1.75 6.76
N TYR A 81 5.11 2.51 6.08
CA TYR A 81 6.12 3.33 6.77
C TYR A 81 5.49 4.40 7.66
N SER A 82 4.46 5.10 7.19
CA SER A 82 3.72 6.10 7.98
C SER A 82 3.13 5.50 9.26
N GLN A 83 2.53 4.30 9.17
CA GLN A 83 1.99 3.59 10.32
C GLN A 83 3.08 3.19 11.33
N LEU A 84 4.22 2.69 10.86
CA LEU A 84 5.35 2.35 11.73
C LEU A 84 5.90 3.59 12.42
N GLN A 85 6.08 4.70 11.69
CA GLN A 85 6.51 5.97 12.26
C GLN A 85 5.55 6.47 13.35
N HIS A 86 4.23 6.40 13.10
CA HIS A 86 3.23 6.80 14.10
C HIS A 86 3.33 5.96 15.38
N LYS A 87 3.47 4.63 15.24
CA LYS A 87 3.68 3.73 16.39
C LYS A 87 4.97 4.03 17.15
N MET A 88 6.06 4.36 16.45
CA MET A 88 7.32 4.73 17.10
C MET A 88 7.19 6.02 17.91
N VAL A 89 6.50 7.03 17.37
CA VAL A 89 6.24 8.29 18.11
C VAL A 89 5.41 8.03 19.36
N GLN A 90 4.37 7.21 19.27
CA GLN A 90 3.54 6.84 20.43
C GLN A 90 4.33 6.08 21.50
N ALA A 91 5.15 5.10 21.09
CA ALA A 91 6.00 4.36 22.01
C ALA A 91 7.00 5.30 22.72
N ARG A 92 7.60 6.24 21.98
CA ARG A 92 8.51 7.25 22.53
C ARG A 92 7.80 8.16 23.53
N GLN A 93 6.59 8.63 23.22
CA GLN A 93 5.80 9.47 24.13
C GLN A 93 5.44 8.72 25.43
N LEU A 94 5.09 7.43 25.35
CA LEU A 94 4.79 6.63 26.53
C LEU A 94 6.00 6.53 27.47
N VAL A 95 7.19 6.28 26.92
CA VAL A 95 8.44 6.23 27.70
C VAL A 95 8.69 7.55 28.43
N TYR A 96 8.51 8.70 27.76
CA TYR A 96 8.68 10.01 28.43
C TYR A 96 7.65 10.24 29.54
N SER A 97 6.37 9.92 29.33
CA SER A 97 5.34 10.09 30.37
C SER A 97 5.57 9.22 31.62
N LEU A 98 6.20 8.06 31.44
CA LEU A 98 6.59 7.19 32.56
C LEU A 98 7.79 7.76 33.32
N SER A 99 8.77 8.35 32.62
CA SER A 99 9.88 9.05 33.27
C SER A 99 9.39 10.24 34.10
N ASP A 100 8.50 11.07 33.53
CA ASP A 100 7.95 12.24 34.23
C ASP A 100 7.18 11.85 35.49
N THR A 101 6.41 10.75 35.45
CA THR A 101 5.67 10.25 36.62
C THR A 101 6.58 9.67 37.68
N LEU A 102 7.73 9.08 37.31
CA LEU A 102 8.72 8.58 38.27
C LEU A 102 9.56 9.71 38.91
N GLU A 103 9.75 10.83 38.22
CA GLU A 103 10.48 11.99 38.74
C GLU A 103 9.63 12.87 39.68
N HIS A 104 8.31 12.92 39.48
CA HIS A 104 7.40 13.74 40.30
C HIS A 104 6.79 13.01 41.51
N ASP A 105 7.05 11.71 41.68
CA ASP A 105 6.55 10.92 42.82
C ASP A 105 7.49 11.03 44.04
N ASP A 106 7.58 12.26 44.57
CA ASP A 106 8.16 12.58 45.87
C ASP A 106 7.13 12.42 47.02
N ALA A 107 6.01 11.73 46.76
CA ALA A 107 4.95 11.50 47.73
C ALA A 107 4.74 10.01 48.05
N THR A 108 5.65 9.46 48.87
CA THR A 108 5.42 8.32 49.80
C THR A 108 5.30 6.90 49.20
N THR A 109 6.47 6.25 49.06
CA THR A 109 6.82 4.88 49.51
C THR A 109 5.89 3.69 49.20
N THR A 110 6.32 2.78 48.31
CA THR A 110 6.19 1.29 48.47
C THR A 110 7.06 0.44 47.52
N VAL A 111 7.93 1.01 46.68
CA VAL A 111 8.84 0.22 45.83
C VAL A 111 10.15 -0.10 46.58
N PRO A 112 10.57 -1.38 46.70
CA PRO A 112 11.83 -1.76 47.36
C PRO A 112 13.06 -1.06 46.71
N PRO A 113 14.10 -0.71 47.50
CA PRO A 113 15.25 0.06 47.00
C PRO A 113 15.96 -0.55 45.79
N LEU A 114 15.99 -1.88 45.69
CA LEU A 114 16.64 -2.63 44.61
C LEU A 114 15.92 -2.45 43.26
N GLU A 115 14.60 -2.29 43.26
CA GLU A 115 13.80 -2.10 42.04
C GLU A 115 13.87 -0.65 41.54
N ARG A 116 14.01 0.34 42.44
CA ARG A 116 14.20 1.75 42.06
C ARG A 116 15.49 1.95 41.25
N GLU A 117 16.61 1.42 41.72
CA GLU A 117 17.91 1.58 41.04
C GLU A 117 17.92 0.92 39.65
N GLN A 118 17.27 -0.24 39.52
CA GLN A 118 17.10 -0.91 38.23
C GLN A 118 16.19 -0.14 37.28
N LEU A 119 15.11 0.47 37.79
CA LEU A 119 14.21 1.29 36.99
C LEU A 119 14.91 2.55 36.48
N THR A 120 15.62 3.27 37.36
CA THR A 120 16.36 4.49 36.98
C THR A 120 17.45 4.16 35.96
N HIS A 121 18.24 3.10 36.19
CA HIS A 121 19.26 2.66 35.25
C HIS A 121 18.68 2.23 33.88
N THR A 122 17.49 1.62 33.88
CA THR A 122 16.81 1.20 32.65
C THR A 122 16.25 2.38 31.87
N VAL A 123 15.65 3.37 32.56
CA VAL A 123 15.15 4.61 31.96
C VAL A 123 16.31 5.41 31.35
N GLU A 124 17.44 5.50 32.06
CA GLU A 124 18.61 6.24 31.60
C GLU A 124 19.28 5.57 30.38
N LYS A 125 19.40 4.23 30.39
CA LYS A 125 19.82 3.45 29.20
C LYS A 125 18.89 3.63 28.01
N LEU A 126 17.58 3.65 28.24
CA LEU A 126 16.61 3.90 27.17
C LEU A 126 16.78 5.31 26.61
N ARG A 127 16.95 6.33 27.48
CA ARG A 127 17.19 7.72 27.07
C ARG A 127 18.44 7.84 26.19
N GLU A 128 19.56 7.27 26.60
CA GLU A 128 20.82 7.29 25.82
C GLU A 128 20.71 6.54 24.49
N THR A 129 19.94 5.45 24.45
CA THR A 129 19.73 4.67 23.21
C THR A 129 18.88 5.44 22.20
N PHE A 130 17.93 6.26 22.66
CA PHE A 130 17.07 7.09 21.82
C PHE A 130 17.71 8.42 21.39
N GLU A 131 18.72 8.95 22.10
CA GLU A 131 19.45 10.17 21.67
C GLU A 131 20.50 9.91 20.57
N ARG A 132 20.87 8.65 20.34
CA ARG A 132 21.83 8.27 19.28
C ARG A 132 21.20 8.02 17.91
N TYR A 133 19.88 8.12 17.78
CA TYR A 133 19.11 7.95 16.54
C TYR A 133 18.26 9.18 16.24
#